data_AF-A0A0F9WG07-F1
#
_entry.id   AF-A0A0F9WG07-F1
#
_cell.length_a   1.000
_cell.length_b   1.000
_cell.length_c   1.000
_cell.angle_alpha   90.00
_cell.angle_beta   90.00
_cell.angle_gamma   90.00
#
_symmetry.space_group_name_H-M   'P 1'
#
loop_
_entity.id
_entity.type
_entity.pdbx_description
1 polymer ?
#
loop_
_entity_poly.entity_id
_entity_poly.type
_entity_poly.pdbx_seq_one_letter_code
_entity_poly.pdbx_strand_id
1 'polypeptide(L)'
;MHNLRIATIAVGVMVLLAGAATADWDPSDGHKMHFPQLPDPTGWDVWAELADDWLCTETGPVTDIHTWYSWQGDVVGAPAEVEVTIYSDDPNLSGGFSRPDQVLWERDFLIADVSTRLYGIGLQGWYDPEGDFYEPQDHVNYYQLNIVDIIDPFEQEEGTIYWLSIMLVDDTFEPVTAGWKTSLDHFNDDAAWYDHSFGEWRELLDPVSEESMDLAFVITPEPATMSMLGLGAAVMLKRRRRK
;
A
#
# COMPACT_ATOMS: atom_id res chain seq x y z
N MET A 1 0.45 63.98 33.29
CA MET A 1 1.63 63.54 32.51
C MET A 1 1.67 62.02 32.58
N HIS A 2 1.14 61.39 31.55
CA HIS A 2 1.06 59.94 31.35
C HIS A 2 2.42 59.43 30.87
N ASN A 3 2.95 58.36 31.46
CA ASN A 3 4.01 57.56 30.84
C ASN A 3 3.55 56.09 30.78
N LEU A 4 3.09 55.74 29.58
CA LEU A 4 2.59 54.44 29.14
C LEU A 4 3.79 53.47 29.01
N ARG A 5 3.77 52.35 29.73
CA ARG A 5 4.73 51.25 29.51
C ARG A 5 4.25 50.44 28.31
N ILE A 6 4.92 50.61 27.17
CA ILE A 6 4.70 49.82 25.96
C ILE A 6 5.35 48.44 26.19
N ALA A 7 4.52 47.42 26.40
CA ALA A 7 4.96 46.03 26.37
C ALA A 7 4.97 45.56 24.91
N THR A 8 6.16 45.48 24.32
CA THR A 8 6.34 44.90 22.98
C THR A 8 6.13 43.39 23.06
N ILE A 9 4.96 42.91 22.63
CA ILE A 9 4.72 41.48 22.42
C ILE A 9 5.31 41.13 21.05
N ALA A 10 6.49 40.52 21.03
CA ALA A 10 7.02 39.89 19.84
C ALA A 10 6.20 38.63 19.54
N VAL A 11 5.29 38.71 18.58
CA VAL A 11 4.64 37.53 18.00
C VAL A 11 5.60 36.96 16.96
N GLY A 12 6.36 35.94 17.35
CA GLY A 12 7.15 35.15 16.41
C GLY A 12 6.21 34.36 15.51
N VAL A 13 6.19 34.70 14.22
CA VAL A 13 5.55 33.89 13.18
C VAL A 13 6.50 32.72 12.90
N MET A 14 6.18 31.54 13.45
CA MET A 14 6.79 30.29 12.99
C MET A 14 6.16 29.98 11.64
N VAL A 15 6.87 30.28 10.56
CA VAL A 15 6.55 29.76 9.23
C VAL A 15 6.99 28.30 9.24
N LEU A 16 6.06 27.39 9.49
CA LEU A 16 6.25 26.00 9.14
C LEU A 16 6.21 25.95 7.62
N LEU A 17 7.38 25.75 7.00
CA LEU A 17 7.46 25.29 5.63
C LEU A 17 6.94 23.86 5.64
N ALA A 18 5.61 23.69 5.55
CA ALA A 18 5.05 22.44 5.09
C ALA A 18 5.53 22.33 3.64
N GLY A 19 6.55 21.49 3.40
CA GLY A 19 6.73 20.95 2.06
C GLY A 19 5.40 20.33 1.64
N ALA A 20 5.05 20.41 0.36
CA ALA A 20 3.95 19.59 -0.14
C ALA A 20 4.25 18.15 0.32
N ALA A 21 3.39 17.58 1.16
CA ALA A 21 3.46 16.16 1.42
C ALA A 21 3.23 15.51 0.05
N THR A 22 4.27 14.92 -0.50
CA THR A 22 4.13 14.06 -1.68
C THR A 22 3.26 12.89 -1.24
N ALA A 23 2.31 12.47 -2.07
CA ALA A 23 1.53 11.25 -1.82
C ALA A 23 2.41 9.99 -1.87
N ASP A 24 3.62 10.12 -2.40
CA ASP A 24 4.65 9.10 -2.44
C ASP A 24 5.07 8.68 -1.04
N TRP A 25 5.21 7.36 -0.83
CA TRP A 25 5.78 6.82 0.40
C TRP A 25 7.26 6.52 0.26
N ASP A 26 8.06 6.97 1.23
CA ASP A 26 9.45 6.56 1.41
C ASP A 26 9.62 5.80 2.75
N PRO A 27 10.65 4.97 2.91
CA PRO A 27 10.85 4.16 4.14
C PRO A 27 10.86 4.94 5.46
N SER A 28 11.14 6.25 5.41
CA SER A 28 11.10 7.12 6.60
C SER A 28 9.69 7.49 7.07
N ASP A 29 8.67 7.27 6.26
CA ASP A 29 7.30 7.72 6.52
C ASP A 29 6.55 6.81 7.50
N GLY A 30 7.12 5.64 7.80
CA GLY A 30 6.58 4.68 8.76
C GLY A 30 5.54 3.75 8.15
N HIS A 31 4.86 2.98 9.00
CA HIS A 31 3.93 1.92 8.61
C HIS A 31 3.08 1.48 9.81
N LYS A 32 1.96 0.78 9.56
CA LYS A 32 1.04 0.16 10.54
C LYS A 32 0.94 -1.36 10.39
N MET A 33 1.97 -1.98 9.84
CA MET A 33 2.09 -3.42 9.65
C MET A 33 3.34 -3.97 10.34
N HIS A 34 3.56 -5.27 10.30
CA HIS A 34 4.71 -5.94 10.93
C HIS A 34 6.07 -5.34 10.52
N PHE A 35 6.28 -5.07 9.23
CA PHE A 35 7.34 -4.25 8.64
C PHE A 35 6.92 -3.82 7.22
N PRO A 36 7.51 -2.78 6.61
CA PRO A 36 7.25 -2.47 5.20
C PRO A 36 7.81 -3.57 4.30
N GLN A 37 6.99 -4.16 3.43
CA GLN A 37 7.43 -5.15 2.44
C GLN A 37 7.94 -4.42 1.19
N LEU A 38 9.27 -4.26 1.09
CA LEU A 38 9.88 -3.51 0.00
C LEU A 38 10.00 -4.35 -1.27
N PRO A 39 9.84 -3.73 -2.46
CA PRO A 39 9.94 -4.43 -3.74
C PRO A 39 11.31 -5.05 -3.97
N ASP A 40 11.35 -6.29 -4.44
CA ASP A 40 12.56 -6.90 -5.03
C ASP A 40 12.83 -6.28 -6.41
N PRO A 41 13.93 -5.51 -6.59
CA PRO A 41 14.28 -4.92 -7.88
C PRO A 41 14.68 -5.94 -8.95
N THR A 42 14.83 -7.21 -8.59
CA THR A 42 15.27 -8.31 -9.46
C THR A 42 14.38 -9.55 -9.38
N GLY A 43 13.22 -9.43 -8.71
CA GLY A 43 12.26 -10.51 -8.53
C GLY A 43 11.27 -10.64 -9.71
N TRP A 44 10.07 -11.09 -9.38
CA TRP A 44 8.96 -11.25 -10.31
C TRP A 44 7.94 -10.12 -10.18
N ASP A 45 7.30 -9.83 -11.30
CA ASP A 45 6.07 -9.04 -11.38
C ASP A 45 4.94 -9.96 -11.81
N VAL A 46 3.98 -10.14 -10.91
CA VAL A 46 2.98 -11.21 -10.99
C VAL A 46 1.65 -10.64 -11.46
N TRP A 47 1.11 -11.19 -12.55
CA TRP A 47 -0.17 -10.80 -13.14
C TRP A 47 -1.21 -11.89 -12.91
N ALA A 48 -2.04 -11.69 -11.89
CA ALA A 48 -3.19 -12.52 -11.53
C ALA A 48 -4.09 -11.73 -10.56
N GLU A 49 -5.24 -12.30 -10.17
CA GLU A 49 -5.89 -11.88 -8.92
C GLU A 49 -5.04 -12.37 -7.74
N LEU A 50 -4.43 -11.43 -7.02
CA LEU A 50 -3.42 -11.68 -5.99
C LEU A 50 -3.87 -11.12 -4.66
N ALA A 51 -3.44 -11.74 -3.57
CA ALA A 51 -3.56 -11.20 -2.24
C ALA A 51 -2.34 -11.55 -1.39
N ASP A 52 -1.96 -10.65 -0.49
CA ASP A 52 -0.86 -10.89 0.46
C ASP A 52 -1.22 -10.35 1.85
N ASP A 53 -0.63 -10.95 2.88
CA ASP A 53 -1.06 -10.76 4.25
C ASP A 53 -0.27 -9.68 5.01
N TRP A 54 -0.91 -9.08 6.02
CA TRP A 54 -0.21 -8.24 6.98
C TRP A 54 -0.78 -8.38 8.38
N LEU A 55 0.12 -8.54 9.35
CA LEU A 55 -0.21 -8.29 10.74
C LEU A 55 -0.32 -6.79 11.02
N CYS A 56 -1.50 -6.35 11.42
CA CYS A 56 -1.76 -5.00 11.91
C CYS A 56 -1.02 -4.75 13.24
N THR A 57 -0.24 -3.67 13.31
CA THR A 57 0.52 -3.29 14.52
C THR A 57 -0.04 -2.06 15.23
N GLU A 58 -1.10 -1.43 14.70
CA GLU A 58 -1.77 -0.30 15.33
C GLU A 58 -3.25 -0.23 14.93
N THR A 59 -4.15 -0.31 15.92
CA THR A 59 -5.59 -0.15 15.69
C THR A 59 -5.94 1.21 15.10
N GLY A 60 -6.84 1.23 14.13
CA GLY A 60 -7.42 2.45 13.55
C GLY A 60 -7.58 2.34 12.04
N PRO A 61 -7.78 3.47 11.34
CA PRO A 61 -8.06 3.45 9.92
C PRO A 61 -6.82 3.13 9.08
N VAL A 62 -7.02 2.38 7.99
CA VAL A 62 -6.12 2.24 6.84
C VAL A 62 -6.38 3.41 5.90
N THR A 63 -5.67 4.52 6.11
CA THR A 63 -5.91 5.75 5.34
C THR A 63 -5.13 5.82 4.05
N ASP A 64 -3.96 5.18 4.00
CA ASP A 64 -3.17 5.11 2.79
C ASP A 64 -2.62 3.68 2.56
N ILE A 65 -2.49 3.34 1.29
CA ILE A 65 -1.97 2.07 0.78
C ILE A 65 -0.94 2.40 -0.31
N HIS A 66 0.25 1.85 -0.16
CA HIS A 66 1.34 2.01 -1.12
C HIS A 66 1.75 0.64 -1.63
N THR A 67 1.78 0.45 -2.94
CA THR A 67 2.16 -0.81 -3.57
C THR A 67 3.11 -0.57 -4.73
N TRP A 68 3.77 -1.62 -5.19
CA TRP A 68 4.67 -1.57 -6.33
C TRP A 68 4.23 -2.50 -7.45
N TYR A 69 4.36 -2.00 -8.68
CA TYR A 69 3.95 -2.73 -9.86
C TYR A 69 4.85 -2.42 -11.06
N SER A 70 4.74 -3.22 -12.11
CA SER A 70 5.36 -2.95 -13.41
C SER A 70 4.42 -3.27 -14.58
N TRP A 71 4.93 -3.01 -15.78
CA TRP A 71 4.27 -3.33 -17.04
C TRP A 71 5.10 -4.38 -17.78
N GLN A 72 4.43 -5.40 -18.31
CA GLN A 72 5.10 -6.44 -19.10
C GLN A 72 5.88 -5.81 -20.27
N GLY A 73 7.15 -6.18 -20.43
CA GLY A 73 8.03 -5.66 -21.47
C GLY A 73 8.22 -4.13 -21.44
N ASP A 74 7.99 -3.47 -20.30
CA ASP A 74 7.92 -2.01 -20.16
C ASP A 74 6.85 -1.33 -21.06
N VAL A 75 5.82 -2.10 -21.49
CA VAL A 75 4.72 -1.60 -22.32
C VAL A 75 3.62 -1.03 -21.44
N VAL A 76 3.68 0.29 -21.21
CA VAL A 76 2.72 1.00 -20.35
C VAL A 76 1.27 0.79 -20.82
N GLY A 77 0.45 0.23 -19.92
CA GLY A 77 -0.99 0.10 -20.10
C GLY A 77 -1.76 1.39 -19.81
N ALA A 78 -3.08 1.30 -19.90
CA ALA A 78 -4.00 2.41 -19.65
C ALA A 78 -5.13 1.98 -18.70
N PRO A 79 -4.82 1.73 -17.42
CA PRO A 79 -5.85 1.41 -16.44
C PRO A 79 -6.77 2.61 -16.27
N ALA A 80 -8.03 2.35 -15.96
CA ALA A 80 -9.01 3.35 -15.59
C ALA A 80 -9.20 3.41 -14.07
N GLU A 81 -9.10 2.25 -13.40
CA GLU A 81 -9.39 2.11 -11.98
C GLU A 81 -8.38 1.18 -11.28
N VAL A 82 -8.29 1.33 -9.96
CA VAL A 82 -7.60 0.45 -9.03
C VAL A 82 -8.66 -0.16 -8.13
N GLU A 83 -8.85 -1.47 -8.21
CA GLU A 83 -9.71 -2.23 -7.31
C GLU A 83 -8.88 -2.65 -6.11
N VAL A 84 -9.38 -2.39 -4.90
CA VAL A 84 -8.73 -2.78 -3.66
C VAL A 84 -9.70 -3.54 -2.79
N THR A 85 -9.29 -4.73 -2.35
CA THR A 85 -10.08 -5.56 -1.46
C THR A 85 -9.26 -5.98 -0.26
N ILE A 86 -9.86 -5.86 0.93
CA ILE A 86 -9.29 -6.34 2.19
C ILE A 86 -10.13 -7.50 2.69
N TYR A 87 -9.47 -8.61 2.96
CA TYR A 87 -10.09 -9.84 3.47
C TYR A 87 -9.67 -10.11 4.92
N SER A 88 -10.50 -10.88 5.61
CA SER A 88 -10.08 -11.57 6.84
C SER A 88 -9.15 -12.72 6.50
N ASP A 89 -8.30 -13.07 7.47
CA ASP A 89 -7.43 -14.23 7.41
C ASP A 89 -8.17 -15.56 7.71
N ASP A 90 -8.01 -16.56 6.82
CA ASP A 90 -8.16 -17.98 7.16
C ASP A 90 -6.77 -18.55 7.46
N PRO A 91 -6.37 -18.71 8.73
CA PRO A 91 -5.02 -19.15 9.09
C PRO A 91 -4.77 -20.64 8.80
N ASN A 92 -5.78 -21.39 8.33
CA ASN A 92 -5.75 -22.79 7.95
C ASN A 92 -4.82 -23.72 8.76
N LEU A 93 -4.93 -23.65 10.09
CA LEU A 93 -4.08 -24.30 11.09
C LEU A 93 -4.08 -25.86 11.09
N SER A 94 -4.71 -26.50 10.10
CA SER A 94 -4.94 -27.95 10.03
C SER A 94 -4.30 -28.67 8.84
N GLY A 95 -3.29 -28.05 8.22
CA GLY A 95 -2.41 -28.70 7.24
C GLY A 95 -2.50 -28.18 5.80
N GLY A 96 -3.05 -26.98 5.61
CA GLY A 96 -2.82 -26.18 4.40
C GLY A 96 -2.11 -24.87 4.75
N PHE A 97 -2.24 -23.89 3.87
CA PHE A 97 -1.67 -22.54 3.98
C PHE A 97 -2.75 -21.52 4.36
N SER A 98 -2.34 -20.44 5.02
CA SER A 98 -3.20 -19.29 5.28
C SER A 98 -3.54 -18.53 4.00
N ARG A 99 -4.73 -17.91 3.96
CA ARG A 99 -5.26 -17.30 2.74
C ARG A 99 -6.39 -16.31 3.02
N PRO A 100 -6.84 -15.54 2.03
CA PRO A 100 -8.04 -14.72 2.17
C PRO A 100 -9.31 -15.57 2.43
N ASP A 101 -10.17 -15.12 3.36
CA ASP A 101 -11.48 -15.74 3.66
C ASP A 101 -12.66 -14.87 3.23
N GLN A 102 -13.05 -13.90 4.07
CA GLN A 102 -14.22 -13.04 3.85
C GLN A 102 -13.79 -11.65 3.46
N VAL A 103 -14.43 -11.07 2.45
CA VAL A 103 -14.30 -9.64 2.14
C VAL A 103 -14.79 -8.84 3.33
N LEU A 104 -13.90 -8.02 3.90
CA LEU A 104 -14.21 -7.09 4.99
C LEU A 104 -14.44 -5.68 4.48
N TRP A 105 -13.76 -5.31 3.40
CA TRP A 105 -13.83 -3.99 2.79
C TRP A 105 -13.39 -4.08 1.32
N GLU A 106 -14.06 -3.34 0.45
CA GLU A 106 -13.76 -3.26 -0.98
C GLU A 106 -14.00 -1.84 -1.46
N ARG A 107 -13.16 -1.36 -2.38
CA ARG A 107 -13.26 0.01 -2.87
C ARG A 107 -12.52 0.20 -4.18
N ASP A 108 -13.18 0.90 -5.09
CA ASP A 108 -12.59 1.27 -6.38
C ASP A 108 -12.07 2.71 -6.32
N PHE A 109 -10.89 2.92 -6.90
CA PHE A 109 -10.26 4.22 -7.04
C PHE A 109 -10.06 4.54 -8.50
N LEU A 110 -10.55 5.69 -8.96
CA LEU A 110 -10.21 6.17 -10.28
C LEU A 110 -8.69 6.35 -10.37
N ILE A 111 -8.07 5.87 -11.44
CA ILE A 111 -6.62 6.00 -11.65
C ILE A 111 -6.18 7.48 -11.63
N ALA A 112 -7.08 8.39 -11.97
CA ALA A 112 -6.83 9.84 -11.97
C ALA A 112 -6.69 10.42 -10.55
N ASP A 113 -7.17 9.71 -9.54
CA ASP A 113 -7.14 10.11 -8.13
C ASP A 113 -6.02 9.42 -7.34
N VAL A 114 -5.29 8.47 -7.95
CA VAL A 114 -4.11 7.83 -7.35
C VAL A 114 -2.82 8.46 -7.86
N SER A 115 -1.77 8.48 -7.05
CA SER A 115 -0.45 8.97 -7.45
C SER A 115 0.46 7.82 -7.85
N THR A 116 1.07 7.90 -9.04
CA THR A 116 2.09 6.95 -9.47
C THR A 116 3.42 7.66 -9.71
N ARG A 117 4.53 7.02 -9.31
CA ARG A 117 5.88 7.47 -9.64
C ARG A 117 6.74 6.32 -10.12
N LEU A 118 7.68 6.61 -11.03
CA LEU A 118 8.79 5.70 -11.27
C LEU A 118 9.58 5.58 -9.97
N TYR A 119 9.62 4.38 -9.39
CA TYR A 119 10.29 4.15 -8.12
C TYR A 119 11.73 3.69 -8.33
N GLY A 120 11.95 2.75 -9.24
CA GLY A 120 13.27 2.19 -9.46
C GLY A 120 13.43 1.48 -10.80
N ILE A 121 14.65 0.96 -10.98
CA ILE A 121 15.03 0.15 -12.13
C ILE A 121 15.75 -1.12 -11.67
N GLY A 122 15.50 -2.23 -12.34
CA GLY A 122 16.16 -3.50 -12.12
C GLY A 122 15.59 -4.57 -13.04
N LEU A 123 16.44 -5.49 -13.51
CA LEU A 123 16.03 -6.48 -14.50
C LEU A 123 15.22 -7.57 -13.82
N GLN A 124 13.94 -7.67 -14.16
CA GLN A 124 12.94 -8.47 -13.46
C GLN A 124 12.32 -9.51 -14.40
N GLY A 125 11.68 -10.52 -13.83
CA GLY A 125 10.85 -11.46 -14.58
C GLY A 125 9.38 -11.10 -14.56
N TRP A 126 8.62 -11.62 -15.52
CA TRP A 126 7.16 -11.59 -15.53
C TRP A 126 6.60 -12.96 -15.16
N TYR A 127 5.56 -13.02 -14.35
CA TYR A 127 4.92 -14.26 -13.94
C TYR A 127 3.39 -14.18 -14.04
N ASP A 128 2.79 -15.18 -14.67
CA ASP A 128 1.36 -15.43 -14.74
C ASP A 128 1.12 -16.86 -14.21
N PRO A 129 0.75 -17.01 -12.92
CA PRO A 129 0.54 -18.32 -12.32
C PRO A 129 -0.70 -19.03 -12.87
N GLU A 130 -1.75 -18.29 -13.27
CA GLU A 130 -2.98 -18.88 -13.81
C GLU A 130 -2.75 -19.45 -15.21
N GLY A 131 -1.98 -18.74 -16.04
CA GLY A 131 -1.58 -19.17 -17.38
C GLY A 131 -0.45 -20.20 -17.42
N ASP A 132 0.14 -20.58 -16.27
CA ASP A 132 1.36 -21.40 -16.17
C ASP A 132 2.49 -20.83 -17.06
N PHE A 133 2.71 -19.51 -16.97
CA PHE A 133 3.64 -18.79 -17.83
C PHE A 133 4.57 -17.90 -17.01
N TYR A 134 5.86 -17.95 -17.32
CA TYR A 134 6.83 -16.98 -16.81
C TYR A 134 7.86 -16.62 -17.88
N GLU A 135 8.33 -15.38 -17.83
CA GLU A 135 9.37 -14.84 -18.71
C GLU A 135 10.46 -14.15 -17.89
N PRO A 136 11.65 -14.76 -17.73
CA PRO A 136 12.77 -14.11 -17.06
C PRO A 136 13.30 -12.92 -17.87
N GLN A 137 13.77 -11.86 -17.21
CA GLN A 137 14.41 -10.69 -17.84
C GLN A 137 13.48 -9.95 -18.83
N ASP A 138 12.23 -9.74 -18.43
CA ASP A 138 11.16 -9.17 -19.25
C ASP A 138 11.23 -7.63 -19.33
N HIS A 139 11.36 -6.96 -18.19
CA HIS A 139 11.29 -5.48 -18.11
C HIS A 139 12.29 -4.93 -17.09
N VAL A 140 12.47 -3.60 -17.08
CA VAL A 140 13.39 -2.93 -16.14
C VAL A 140 12.77 -1.89 -15.22
N ASN A 141 11.65 -1.26 -15.58
CA ASN A 141 11.09 -0.19 -14.77
C ASN A 141 10.03 -0.71 -13.81
N TYR A 142 9.94 -0.09 -12.64
CA TYR A 142 8.85 -0.34 -11.73
C TYR A 142 8.43 0.90 -10.96
N TYR A 143 7.16 0.93 -10.62
CA TYR A 143 6.44 2.10 -10.19
C TYR A 143 5.88 1.88 -8.80
N GLN A 144 5.81 2.95 -8.02
CA GLN A 144 5.03 2.97 -6.78
C GLN A 144 3.67 3.58 -7.09
N LEU A 145 2.61 2.86 -6.73
CA LEU A 145 1.24 3.33 -6.73
C LEU A 145 0.86 3.71 -5.31
N ASN A 146 0.30 4.91 -5.14
CA ASN A 146 -0.04 5.47 -3.85
C ASN A 146 -1.51 5.87 -3.83
N ILE A 147 -2.28 5.19 -2.99
CA ILE A 147 -3.66 5.53 -2.65
C ILE A 147 -3.60 6.21 -1.29
N VAL A 148 -3.95 7.48 -1.22
CA VAL A 148 -3.85 8.30 0.01
C VAL A 148 -5.18 8.96 0.33
N ASP A 149 -5.35 9.36 1.59
CA ASP A 149 -6.55 10.07 2.06
C ASP A 149 -7.85 9.28 1.75
N ILE A 150 -7.82 7.96 1.92
CA ILE A 150 -8.95 7.06 1.64
C ILE A 150 -10.19 7.54 2.40
N ILE A 151 -11.24 7.86 1.65
CA ILE A 151 -12.55 8.19 2.20
C ILE A 151 -13.28 6.90 2.56
N ASP A 152 -13.79 6.84 3.80
CA ASP A 152 -14.40 5.66 4.43
C ASP A 152 -13.40 4.48 4.52
N PRO A 153 -12.27 4.68 5.21
CA PRO A 153 -11.18 3.71 5.27
C PRO A 153 -11.60 2.46 6.07
N PHE A 154 -10.95 1.34 5.76
CA PHE A 154 -11.07 0.13 6.57
C PHE A 154 -10.50 0.37 7.98
N GLU A 155 -11.24 -0.04 9.01
CA GLU A 155 -10.81 0.04 10.41
C GLU A 155 -10.18 -1.30 10.81
N GLN A 156 -8.87 -1.30 11.07
CA GLN A 156 -8.10 -2.49 11.47
C GLN A 156 -7.86 -2.53 12.98
N GLU A 157 -7.65 -3.73 13.52
CA GLU A 157 -7.35 -3.98 14.93
C GLU A 157 -5.93 -4.54 15.13
N GLU A 158 -5.15 -3.92 16.01
CA GLU A 158 -3.79 -4.38 16.38
C GLU A 158 -3.79 -5.86 16.77
N GLY A 159 -2.85 -6.62 16.22
CA GLY A 159 -2.69 -8.05 16.47
C GLY A 159 -3.50 -8.95 15.53
N THR A 160 -4.26 -8.37 14.59
CA THR A 160 -5.03 -9.12 13.58
C THR A 160 -4.27 -9.19 12.27
N ILE A 161 -4.31 -10.34 11.61
CA ILE A 161 -3.83 -10.52 10.24
C ILE A 161 -4.99 -10.26 9.28
N TYR A 162 -4.71 -9.49 8.24
CA TYR A 162 -5.60 -9.21 7.13
C TYR A 162 -4.89 -9.50 5.82
N TRP A 163 -5.65 -9.63 4.73
CA TRP A 163 -5.11 -9.87 3.39
C TRP A 163 -5.50 -8.74 2.44
N LEU A 164 -4.55 -8.25 1.65
CA LEU A 164 -4.71 -7.14 0.72
C LEU A 164 -4.66 -7.66 -0.71
N SER A 165 -5.71 -7.42 -1.48
CA SER A 165 -5.72 -7.60 -2.93
C SER A 165 -5.81 -6.25 -3.62
N ILE A 166 -5.01 -6.08 -4.67
CA ILE A 166 -5.00 -4.88 -5.51
C ILE A 166 -4.96 -5.31 -6.98
N MET A 167 -5.87 -4.76 -7.79
CA MET A 167 -5.91 -5.00 -9.22
C MET A 167 -6.00 -3.69 -9.99
N LEU A 168 -5.29 -3.61 -11.11
CA LEU A 168 -5.46 -2.52 -12.08
C LEU A 168 -6.39 -3.00 -13.20
N VAL A 169 -7.45 -2.24 -13.46
CA VAL A 169 -8.47 -2.59 -14.47
C VAL A 169 -8.70 -1.45 -15.45
N ASP A 170 -9.16 -1.77 -16.66
CA ASP A 170 -9.54 -0.78 -17.68
C ASP A 170 -10.98 -0.25 -17.51
N ASP A 171 -11.47 0.56 -18.46
CA ASP A 171 -12.82 1.14 -18.40
C ASP A 171 -13.95 0.13 -18.65
N THR A 172 -13.60 -1.12 -18.94
CA THR A 172 -14.49 -2.27 -19.04
C THR A 172 -14.42 -3.22 -17.85
N PHE A 173 -13.66 -2.86 -16.80
CA PHE A 173 -13.38 -3.68 -15.62
C PHE A 173 -12.63 -4.97 -15.96
N GLU A 174 -11.83 -4.96 -17.02
CA GLU A 174 -10.96 -6.08 -17.37
C GLU A 174 -9.54 -5.81 -16.84
N PRO A 175 -8.84 -6.84 -16.31
CA PRO A 175 -7.48 -6.69 -15.82
C PRO A 175 -6.53 -6.16 -16.91
N VAL A 176 -5.81 -5.08 -16.62
CA VAL A 176 -4.71 -4.65 -17.49
C VAL A 176 -3.47 -5.50 -17.21
N THR A 177 -2.56 -5.60 -18.19
CA THR A 177 -1.29 -6.33 -18.09
C THR A 177 -0.28 -5.58 -17.21
N ALA A 178 -0.60 -5.46 -15.92
CA ALA A 178 0.24 -4.90 -14.86
C ALA A 178 0.52 -5.97 -13.81
N GLY A 179 1.79 -6.14 -13.44
CA GLY A 179 2.20 -7.14 -12.47
C GLY A 179 2.47 -6.51 -11.11
N TRP A 180 1.97 -7.10 -10.03
CA TRP A 180 2.35 -6.71 -8.66
C TRP A 180 3.76 -7.24 -8.39
N LYS A 181 4.63 -6.37 -7.88
CA LYS A 181 5.96 -6.75 -7.45
C LYS A 181 5.98 -7.70 -6.27
N THR A 182 6.86 -8.69 -6.40
CA THR A 182 7.36 -9.48 -5.26
C THR A 182 8.22 -8.64 -4.30
N SER A 183 8.27 -9.09 -3.04
CA SER A 183 8.99 -8.48 -1.93
C SER A 183 10.34 -9.17 -1.69
N LEU A 184 11.30 -8.43 -1.11
CA LEU A 184 12.56 -8.99 -0.59
C LEU A 184 12.38 -9.66 0.78
N ASP A 185 11.34 -9.24 1.49
CA ASP A 185 11.05 -9.62 2.86
C ASP A 185 9.87 -10.60 2.87
N HIS A 186 9.90 -11.54 3.82
CA HIS A 186 8.84 -12.52 4.00
C HIS A 186 8.11 -12.40 5.33
N PHE A 187 6.78 -12.46 5.28
CA PHE A 187 5.94 -12.48 6.46
C PHE A 187 4.94 -13.64 6.40
N ASN A 188 4.84 -14.38 7.51
CA ASN A 188 3.88 -15.48 7.65
C ASN A 188 3.99 -16.59 6.59
N ASP A 189 2.89 -16.95 5.90
CA ASP A 189 2.85 -17.88 4.77
C ASP A 189 2.95 -17.08 3.44
N ASP A 190 3.04 -17.78 2.32
CA ASP A 190 3.14 -17.17 0.99
C ASP A 190 1.94 -16.26 0.67
N ALA A 191 2.18 -15.23 -0.15
CA ALA A 191 1.09 -14.60 -0.88
C ALA A 191 0.27 -15.64 -1.66
N ALA A 192 -0.95 -15.28 -2.05
CA ALA A 192 -1.87 -16.16 -2.74
C ALA A 192 -2.33 -15.58 -4.07
N TRP A 193 -2.62 -16.46 -5.03
CA TRP A 193 -3.31 -16.11 -6.27
C TRP A 193 -4.62 -16.89 -6.39
N TYR A 194 -5.63 -16.27 -7.01
CA TYR A 194 -6.93 -16.89 -7.16
C TYR A 194 -6.99 -17.68 -8.48
N ASP A 195 -7.25 -18.98 -8.38
CA ASP A 195 -7.45 -19.85 -9.53
C ASP A 195 -8.92 -19.83 -9.94
N HIS A 196 -9.26 -19.09 -11.00
CA HIS A 196 -10.64 -18.99 -11.46
C HIS A 196 -11.18 -20.29 -12.06
N SER A 197 -10.30 -21.20 -12.50
CA SER A 197 -10.72 -22.51 -13.03
C SER A 197 -11.25 -23.43 -11.94
N PHE A 198 -10.73 -23.29 -10.72
CA PHE A 198 -11.13 -24.11 -9.56
C PHE A 198 -11.94 -23.33 -8.51
N GLY A 199 -11.94 -22.01 -8.57
CA GLY A 199 -12.64 -21.13 -7.62
C GLY A 199 -12.01 -21.20 -6.22
N GLU A 200 -10.68 -21.19 -6.14
CA GLU A 200 -9.93 -21.31 -4.89
C GLU A 200 -8.65 -20.49 -4.93
N TRP A 201 -8.23 -19.99 -3.76
CA TRP A 201 -6.88 -19.45 -3.57
C TRP A 201 -5.85 -20.59 -3.64
N ARG A 202 -4.68 -20.28 -4.19
CA ARG A 202 -3.47 -21.13 -4.23
C ARG A 202 -2.26 -20.34 -3.74
N GLU A 203 -1.29 -21.05 -3.17
CA GLU A 203 0.02 -20.49 -2.79
C GLU A 203 0.72 -19.89 -4.02
N LEU A 204 1.32 -18.72 -3.84
CA LEU A 204 2.18 -18.08 -4.81
C LEU A 204 3.63 -18.49 -4.57
N LEU A 205 4.13 -19.35 -5.46
CA LEU A 205 5.50 -19.87 -5.39
C LEU A 205 6.31 -19.36 -6.58
N ASP A 206 7.61 -19.16 -6.36
CA ASP A 206 8.55 -18.85 -7.44
C ASP A 206 8.46 -19.93 -8.52
N PRO A 207 8.22 -19.56 -9.79
CA PRO A 207 7.96 -20.51 -10.86
C PRO A 207 9.17 -21.39 -11.24
N VAL A 208 10.34 -21.13 -10.66
CA VAL A 208 11.60 -21.84 -10.91
C VAL A 208 12.14 -22.53 -9.67
N SER A 209 12.24 -21.83 -8.53
CA SER A 209 12.79 -22.37 -7.30
C SER A 209 11.76 -23.07 -6.42
N GLU A 210 10.46 -22.86 -6.66
CA GLU A 210 9.35 -23.28 -5.79
C GLU A 210 9.47 -22.72 -4.36
N GLU A 211 10.22 -21.62 -4.20
CA GLU A 211 10.31 -20.90 -2.92
C GLU A 211 9.08 -19.99 -2.74
N SER A 212 8.75 -19.72 -1.48
CA SER A 212 7.73 -18.75 -1.06
C SER A 212 7.93 -17.40 -1.75
N MET A 213 6.85 -16.73 -2.13
CA MET A 213 6.87 -15.35 -2.62
C MET A 213 5.81 -14.51 -1.92
N ASP A 214 6.23 -13.34 -1.45
CA ASP A 214 5.34 -12.32 -0.90
C ASP A 214 5.32 -11.09 -1.81
N LEU A 215 4.34 -10.22 -1.66
CA LEU A 215 4.11 -9.05 -2.49
C LEU A 215 4.53 -7.76 -1.78
N ALA A 216 4.91 -6.76 -2.58
CA ALA A 216 5.44 -5.51 -2.06
C ALA A 216 4.33 -4.51 -1.80
N PHE A 217 4.09 -4.17 -0.53
CA PHE A 217 3.18 -3.09 -0.14
C PHE A 217 3.47 -2.54 1.25
N VAL A 218 2.86 -1.39 1.55
CA VAL A 218 2.91 -0.75 2.85
C VAL A 218 1.56 -0.16 3.19
N ILE A 219 1.09 -0.49 4.40
CA ILE A 219 -0.03 0.17 5.07
C ILE A 219 0.53 1.24 6.02
N THR A 220 0.04 2.47 5.94
CA THR A 220 0.59 3.60 6.71
C THR A 220 -0.45 4.26 7.62
N PRO A 221 0.01 4.99 8.66
CA PRO A 221 -0.88 5.81 9.49
C PRO A 221 -1.40 7.04 8.73
N GLU A 222 -2.43 7.71 9.29
CA GLU A 222 -2.89 9.03 8.83
C GLU A 222 -1.67 9.94 8.53
N PRO A 223 -1.65 10.66 7.38
CA PRO A 223 -0.55 11.54 7.04
C PRO A 223 -0.21 12.43 8.22
N ALA A 224 1.06 12.48 8.63
CA ALA A 224 1.52 13.19 9.82
C ALA A 224 1.03 14.67 9.88
N THR A 225 0.73 15.24 8.71
CA THR A 225 0.07 16.54 8.53
C THR A 225 -1.22 16.68 9.35
N MET A 226 -2.10 15.68 9.38
CA MET A 226 -3.36 15.72 10.13
C MET A 226 -3.13 15.65 11.64
N SER A 227 -2.23 14.79 12.10
CA SER A 227 -1.84 14.72 13.51
C SER A 227 -1.19 16.03 13.98
N MET A 228 -0.37 16.66 13.14
CA MET A 228 0.27 17.96 13.40
C MET A 228 -0.72 19.12 13.42
N LEU A 229 -1.71 19.14 12.52
CA LEU A 229 -2.81 20.11 12.55
C LEU A 229 -3.64 19.98 13.83
N GLY A 230 -3.95 18.75 14.25
CA GLY A 230 -4.65 18.46 15.51
C GLY A 230 -3.88 18.98 16.74
N LEU A 231 -2.57 18.69 16.83
CA LEU A 231 -1.70 19.21 17.88
C LEU A 231 -1.62 20.74 17.87
N GLY A 232 -1.49 21.35 16.70
CA GLY A 232 -1.47 22.80 16.52
C GLY A 232 -2.75 23.47 17.02
N ALA A 233 -3.92 22.92 16.68
CA ALA A 233 -5.22 23.40 17.14
C ALA A 233 -5.36 23.27 18.67
N ALA A 234 -4.96 22.14 19.24
CA ALA A 234 -5.01 21.90 20.69
C ALA A 234 -4.13 22.89 21.48
N VAL A 235 -2.91 23.17 21.00
CA VAL A 235 -2.01 24.16 21.60
C VAL A 235 -2.61 25.57 21.52
N MET A 236 -3.21 25.95 20.39
CA MET A 236 -3.88 27.24 20.23
C MET A 236 -5.10 27.40 21.17
N LEU A 237 -5.92 26.36 21.32
CA LEU A 237 -7.06 26.35 22.24
C LEU A 237 -6.61 26.44 23.71
N LYS A 238 -5.55 25.71 24.09
CA LYS A 238 -4.97 25.78 25.44
C LYS A 238 -4.37 27.15 25.76
N ARG A 239 -3.80 27.84 24.77
CA ARG A 239 -3.30 29.22 24.90
C ARG A 239 -4.42 30.25 25.01
N ARG A 240 -5.54 30.07 24.30
CA ARG A 240 -6.74 30.93 24.40
C ARG A 240 -7.43 30.83 25.76
N ARG A 241 -7.45 29.66 26.39
CA ARG A 241 -8.04 29.46 27.73
C ARG A 241 -7.19 29.97 28.91
N ARG A 242 -5.93 30.34 28.65
CA ARG A 242 -4.99 30.86 29.66
C ARG A 242 -4.81 32.38 29.63
N LYS A 243 -5.56 33.07 28.77
CA LYS A 243 -5.71 34.54 28.76
C LYS A 243 -7.08 34.89 29.32
#